data_AF-A0A8K0JYQ6-F1
#
_entry.id   AF-A0A8K0JYQ6-F1
#
_cell.length_a   1.000
_cell.length_b   1.000
_cell.length_c   1.000
_cell.angle_alpha   90.00
_cell.angle_beta   90.00
_cell.angle_gamma   90.00
#
_symmetry.space_group_name_H-M   'P 1'
#
loop_
_entity.id
_entity.type
_entity.pdbx_description
1 polymer ?
#
loop_
_entity_poly.entity_id
_entity_poly.type
_entity_poly.pdbx_seq_one_letter_code
_entity_poly.pdbx_strand_id
1 'polypeptide(L)'
;MQPFGNMLGAAVFALGALAVYDASGKVTSGVLRGNVQWLGDDMECFSVASKPSAPEDDPDNIRGQYCAVRIFADPRENAVNETSDLVDIFDMIHTHNALQNSPEDRIVFFPSFSPLTLGLCIPRSCSYIDLEAALTEWISPFNSSDVDLQVLVRPDSCSKERHNQFSTRTYLTIGFCVVMTLMGIAGAIYEIRKERLMRENGGKPMIEGKWTRIFLTFSFRSNLRMLLDTETPIDEIGCLHGIRAFFCIFLYLLHKSFFLDGPKSMVLRSFWVHVDTFVVLSGLLTSYYTMKRLQEGKKLNILKMYVQRYIKFTPLFFVCVLLVGNVVEYLVTDSQYTRLIQLFSRSCRDGWINTVTYTNTFRGFDDMVSRYFLMKRIRSSRTSFLALFHVNCFQFLG
;
A
#
# COMPACT_ATOMS: atom_id res chain seq x y z
N MET A 1 -52.98 9.32 15.95
CA MET A 1 -51.57 8.88 16.10
C MET A 1 -50.86 8.57 14.78
N GLN A 2 -51.56 8.25 13.67
CA GLN A 2 -50.93 8.07 12.35
C GLN A 2 -50.24 9.29 11.69
N PRO A 3 -50.70 10.56 11.82
CA PRO A 3 -50.04 11.67 11.12
C PRO A 3 -48.68 12.05 11.73
N PHE A 4 -48.49 11.82 13.03
CA PHE A 4 -47.20 12.03 13.71
C PHE A 4 -46.16 10.99 13.30
N GLY A 5 -46.57 9.73 13.05
CA GLY A 5 -45.66 8.69 12.55
C GLY A 5 -45.10 8.99 11.16
N ASN A 6 -45.93 9.54 10.26
CA ASN A 6 -45.51 9.91 8.90
C ASN A 6 -44.60 11.15 8.89
N MET A 7 -44.83 12.13 9.76
CA MET A 7 -43.94 13.29 9.92
C MET A 7 -42.59 12.91 10.54
N LEU A 8 -42.59 12.03 11.56
CA LEU A 8 -41.35 11.51 12.14
C LEU A 8 -40.56 10.70 11.10
N GLY A 9 -41.24 9.85 10.31
CA GLY A 9 -40.61 9.06 9.24
C GLY A 9 -39.98 9.92 8.15
N ALA A 10 -40.66 10.98 7.70
CA ALA A 10 -40.12 11.91 6.71
C ALA A 10 -38.93 12.73 7.24
N ALA A 11 -38.97 13.16 8.50
CA ALA A 11 -37.86 13.86 9.14
C ALA A 11 -36.63 12.95 9.35
N VAL A 12 -36.85 11.71 9.76
CA VAL A 12 -35.79 10.68 9.89
C VAL A 12 -35.18 10.35 8.52
N PHE A 13 -36.00 10.25 7.47
CA PHE A 13 -35.53 10.04 6.11
C PHE A 13 -34.70 11.23 5.58
N ALA A 14 -35.17 12.46 5.83
CA ALA A 14 -34.45 13.68 5.43
C ALA A 14 -33.11 13.84 6.17
N LEU A 15 -33.05 13.51 7.47
CA LEU A 15 -31.81 13.48 8.25
C LEU A 15 -30.85 12.40 7.75
N GLY A 16 -31.35 11.21 7.41
CA GLY A 16 -30.55 10.15 6.79
C GLY A 16 -29.99 10.57 5.43
N ALA A 17 -30.81 11.18 4.57
CA ALA A 17 -30.37 11.70 3.28
C ALA A 17 -29.31 12.80 3.41
N LEU A 18 -29.44 13.68 4.40
CA LEU A 18 -28.43 14.70 4.69
C LEU A 18 -27.12 14.07 5.14
N ALA A 19 -27.15 13.08 6.04
CA ALA A 19 -25.95 12.37 6.50
C ALA A 19 -25.25 11.60 5.36
N VAL A 20 -26.02 10.97 4.46
CA VAL A 20 -25.49 10.32 3.25
C VAL A 20 -24.81 11.34 2.33
N TYR A 21 -25.42 12.51 2.15
CA TYR A 21 -24.84 13.59 1.33
C TYR A 21 -23.60 14.21 1.99
N ASP A 22 -23.57 14.33 3.32
CA ASP A 22 -22.43 14.89 4.03
C ASP A 22 -21.20 13.98 3.92
N ALA A 23 -21.38 12.68 4.18
CA ALA A 23 -20.36 11.65 4.05
C ALA A 23 -19.85 11.47 2.60
N SER A 24 -20.65 11.82 1.60
CA SER A 24 -20.26 11.72 0.20
C SER A 24 -19.21 12.78 -0.20
N GLY A 25 -18.28 12.37 -1.06
CA GLY A 25 -17.28 13.22 -1.67
C GLY A 25 -17.92 14.31 -2.54
N LYS A 26 -17.32 15.50 -2.52
CA LYS A 26 -17.79 16.69 -3.26
C LYS A 26 -16.66 17.20 -4.13
N VAL A 27 -16.98 17.58 -5.37
CA VAL A 27 -15.99 18.13 -6.31
C VAL A 27 -15.44 19.43 -5.75
N THR A 28 -14.14 19.44 -5.46
CA THR A 28 -13.38 20.60 -4.98
C THR A 28 -12.57 21.23 -6.12
N SER A 29 -12.07 22.44 -5.90
CA SER A 29 -11.28 23.17 -6.90
C SER A 29 -9.97 22.45 -7.24
N GLY A 30 -9.41 22.77 -8.42
CA GLY A 30 -8.13 22.21 -8.87
C GLY A 30 -8.22 21.03 -9.83
N VAL A 31 -9.39 20.77 -10.43
CA VAL A 31 -9.58 19.74 -11.47
C VAL A 31 -8.54 19.86 -12.58
N LEU A 32 -8.34 21.06 -13.14
CA LEU A 32 -7.33 21.37 -14.17
C LEU A 32 -5.87 21.29 -13.67
N ARG A 33 -5.66 20.95 -12.40
CA ARG A 33 -4.32 20.74 -11.80
C ARG A 33 -4.13 19.30 -11.33
N GLY A 34 -4.97 18.38 -11.82
CA GLY A 34 -4.92 16.96 -11.46
C GLY A 34 -5.58 16.62 -10.11
N ASN A 35 -6.39 17.51 -9.53
CA ASN A 35 -7.25 17.15 -8.41
C ASN A 35 -8.48 16.40 -8.94
N VAL A 36 -8.33 15.08 -9.12
CA VAL A 36 -9.34 14.21 -9.74
C VAL A 36 -9.92 13.18 -8.75
N GLN A 37 -9.68 13.36 -7.45
CA GLN A 37 -10.11 12.42 -6.41
C GLN A 37 -10.89 13.16 -5.32
N TRP A 38 -12.17 12.80 -5.15
CA TRP A 38 -13.05 13.36 -4.14
C TRP A 38 -13.74 12.23 -3.38
N LEU A 39 -13.14 11.83 -2.28
CA LEU A 39 -13.45 10.53 -1.69
C LEU A 39 -14.46 10.62 -0.53
N GLY A 40 -14.71 11.80 0.03
CA GLY A 40 -15.64 11.93 1.16
C GLY A 40 -15.12 11.25 2.43
N ASP A 41 -16.02 11.01 3.38
CA ASP A 41 -15.73 10.33 4.66
C ASP A 41 -16.47 8.99 4.71
N ASP A 42 -15.68 7.91 4.70
CA ASP A 42 -16.18 6.55 4.69
C ASP A 42 -16.60 6.05 6.07
N MET A 43 -15.88 6.47 7.12
CA MET A 43 -16.24 6.16 8.50
C MET A 43 -17.57 6.80 8.87
N GLU A 44 -17.78 8.06 8.44
CA GLU A 44 -19.05 8.73 8.58
C GLU A 44 -20.15 7.97 7.84
N CYS A 45 -19.89 7.55 6.59
CA CYS A 45 -20.86 6.78 5.80
C CYS A 45 -21.27 5.47 6.50
N PHE A 46 -20.33 4.72 7.08
CA PHE A 46 -20.64 3.49 7.81
C PHE A 46 -21.48 3.75 9.06
N SER A 47 -21.29 4.90 9.71
CA SER A 47 -22.05 5.30 10.89
C SER A 47 -23.48 5.77 10.61
N VAL A 48 -23.84 6.03 9.33
CA VAL A 48 -25.18 6.43 8.95
C VAL A 48 -26.16 5.30 9.26
N ALA A 49 -27.06 5.54 10.22
CA ALA A 49 -28.19 4.68 10.55
C ALA A 49 -29.44 5.52 10.81
N SER A 50 -30.54 5.27 10.07
CA SER A 50 -31.81 5.98 10.30
C SER A 50 -32.45 5.63 11.65
N LYS A 51 -32.18 4.42 12.17
CA LYS A 51 -32.59 3.97 13.50
C LYS A 51 -31.41 3.31 14.23
N PRO A 52 -30.62 4.07 15.01
CA PRO A 52 -29.43 3.53 15.69
C PRO A 52 -29.72 2.41 16.69
N SER A 53 -30.94 2.39 17.24
CA SER A 53 -31.38 1.42 18.26
C SER A 53 -32.14 0.22 17.68
N ALA A 54 -32.40 0.20 16.37
CA ALA A 54 -33.12 -0.89 15.71
C ALA A 54 -32.17 -2.07 15.41
N PRO A 55 -32.67 -3.32 15.47
CA PRO A 55 -31.89 -4.49 15.08
C PRO A 55 -31.37 -4.38 13.64
N GLU A 56 -30.28 -5.10 13.34
CA GLU A 56 -29.59 -5.06 12.04
C GLU A 56 -30.48 -5.39 10.85
N ASP A 57 -31.50 -6.22 11.05
CA ASP A 57 -32.40 -6.71 10.02
C ASP A 57 -33.72 -5.90 9.93
N ASP A 58 -33.84 -4.74 10.60
CA ASP A 58 -35.02 -3.89 10.45
C ASP A 58 -35.07 -3.29 9.02
N PRO A 59 -36.09 -3.61 8.20
CA PRO A 59 -36.21 -3.09 6.83
C PRO A 59 -36.34 -1.57 6.76
N ASP A 60 -36.74 -0.92 7.86
CA ASP A 60 -36.85 0.54 7.95
C ASP A 60 -35.53 1.21 8.42
N ASN A 61 -34.51 0.43 8.76
CA ASN A 61 -33.20 0.95 9.20
C ASN A 61 -32.26 1.11 8.00
N ILE A 62 -32.19 2.33 7.48
CA ILE A 62 -31.30 2.72 6.40
C ILE A 62 -29.89 2.80 6.97
N ARG A 63 -29.03 1.86 6.57
CA ARG A 63 -27.59 1.90 6.84
C ARG A 63 -26.81 2.36 5.63
N GLY A 64 -25.73 3.10 5.85
CA GLY A 64 -24.82 3.52 4.79
C GLY A 64 -23.89 2.41 4.30
N GLN A 65 -23.50 2.54 3.03
CA GLN A 65 -22.52 1.74 2.32
C GLN A 65 -21.70 2.69 1.46
N TYR A 66 -20.39 2.61 1.56
CA TYR A 66 -19.47 3.49 0.83
C TYR A 66 -19.09 2.86 -0.51
N CYS A 67 -19.14 3.62 -1.60
CA CYS A 67 -18.77 3.16 -2.94
C CYS A 67 -17.85 4.15 -3.65
N ALA A 68 -16.69 3.65 -4.13
CA ALA A 68 -15.77 4.41 -4.96
C ALA A 68 -16.11 4.27 -6.46
N VAL A 69 -16.64 5.34 -7.04
CA VAL A 69 -16.99 5.44 -8.46
C VAL A 69 -15.83 5.99 -9.26
N ARG A 70 -15.60 5.46 -10.47
CA ARG A 70 -14.64 6.00 -11.43
C ARG A 70 -15.38 6.47 -12.67
N ILE A 71 -15.09 7.71 -13.09
CA ILE A 71 -15.63 8.31 -14.30
C ILE A 71 -14.44 8.60 -15.21
N PHE A 72 -14.40 7.95 -16.36
CA PHE A 72 -13.44 8.22 -17.41
C PHE A 72 -14.01 9.31 -18.31
N ALA A 73 -13.19 10.32 -18.61
CA ALA A 73 -13.57 11.44 -19.44
C ALA A 73 -12.50 11.64 -20.51
N ASP A 74 -12.81 11.24 -21.73
CA ASP A 74 -11.88 11.31 -22.86
C ASP A 74 -12.51 12.09 -24.02
N PRO A 75 -11.73 12.90 -24.76
CA PRO A 75 -12.24 13.55 -25.96
C PRO A 75 -12.51 12.51 -27.05
N ARG A 76 -13.66 12.60 -27.73
CA ARG A 76 -14.00 11.67 -28.81
C ARG A 76 -13.11 11.95 -30.04
N GLU A 77 -12.74 10.93 -30.80
CA GLU A 77 -11.79 11.03 -31.93
C GLU A 77 -12.13 12.15 -32.93
N ASN A 78 -13.41 12.42 -33.15
CA ASN A 78 -13.87 13.48 -34.06
C ASN A 78 -13.55 14.90 -33.53
N ALA A 79 -13.67 15.12 -32.23
CA ALA A 79 -13.42 16.42 -31.59
C ALA A 79 -11.93 16.74 -31.43
N VAL A 80 -11.08 15.71 -31.31
CA VAL A 80 -9.60 15.85 -31.27
C VAL A 80 -9.07 16.53 -32.54
N ASN A 81 -9.73 16.32 -33.68
CA ASN A 81 -9.31 16.90 -34.96
C ASN A 81 -9.85 18.33 -35.19
N GLU A 82 -10.93 18.71 -34.50
CA GLU A 82 -11.61 20.00 -34.70
C GLU A 82 -11.27 21.05 -33.63
N THR A 83 -10.97 20.64 -32.40
CA THR A 83 -10.87 21.54 -31.24
C THR A 83 -9.58 21.35 -30.44
N SER A 84 -8.55 22.14 -30.76
CA SER A 84 -7.26 22.14 -30.04
C SER A 84 -7.42 22.49 -28.55
N ASP A 85 -8.33 23.39 -28.21
CA ASP A 85 -8.52 23.87 -26.84
C ASP A 85 -9.10 22.80 -25.90
N LEU A 86 -9.96 21.90 -26.42
CA LEU A 86 -10.55 20.81 -25.66
C LEU A 86 -9.49 19.78 -25.26
N VAL A 87 -8.59 19.44 -26.19
CA VAL A 87 -7.47 18.54 -25.95
C VAL A 87 -6.55 19.09 -24.85
N ASP A 88 -6.26 20.38 -24.88
CA ASP A 88 -5.42 21.04 -23.86
C ASP A 88 -6.08 21.01 -22.47
N ILE A 89 -7.41 21.18 -22.40
CA ILE A 89 -8.15 21.07 -21.14
C ILE A 89 -8.07 19.64 -20.58
N PHE A 90 -8.32 18.62 -21.39
CA PHE A 90 -8.21 17.22 -20.95
C PHE A 90 -6.77 16.85 -20.56
N ASP A 91 -5.78 17.37 -21.28
CA ASP A 91 -4.37 17.18 -20.94
C ASP A 91 -4.04 17.79 -19.57
N MET A 92 -4.56 18.98 -19.26
CA MET A 92 -4.42 19.61 -17.93
C MET A 92 -5.11 18.81 -16.82
N ILE A 93 -6.34 18.32 -17.06
CA ILE A 93 -7.08 17.46 -16.11
C ILE A 93 -6.27 16.20 -15.80
N HIS A 94 -5.71 15.57 -16.83
CA HIS A 94 -4.88 14.37 -16.73
C HIS A 94 -3.42 14.65 -16.35
N THR A 95 -3.10 15.88 -15.91
CA THR A 95 -1.74 16.32 -15.54
C THR A 95 -0.69 15.98 -16.60
N HIS A 96 -0.94 16.44 -17.83
CA HIS A 96 -0.14 16.21 -19.03
C HIS A 96 0.11 14.72 -19.29
N ASN A 97 -0.90 13.89 -19.02
CA ASN A 97 -0.85 12.44 -19.22
C ASN A 97 0.34 11.76 -18.50
N ALA A 98 0.79 12.32 -17.37
CA ALA A 98 1.94 11.82 -16.63
C ALA A 98 1.78 10.35 -16.20
N LEU A 99 0.55 9.93 -15.84
CA LEU A 99 0.18 8.55 -15.52
C LEU A 99 -1.24 8.24 -16.05
N GLN A 100 -1.32 7.65 -17.24
CA GLN A 100 -2.58 7.20 -17.85
C GLN A 100 -2.95 5.78 -17.42
N ASN A 101 -4.24 5.57 -17.18
CA ASN A 101 -4.85 4.25 -17.00
C ASN A 101 -6.02 4.09 -17.97
N SER A 102 -6.18 2.88 -18.51
CA SER A 102 -7.32 2.51 -19.34
C SER A 102 -8.45 1.91 -18.47
N PRO A 103 -9.73 2.02 -18.89
CA PRO A 103 -10.84 1.27 -18.29
C PRO A 103 -10.59 -0.24 -18.17
N GLU A 104 -9.82 -0.78 -19.12
CA GLU A 104 -9.44 -2.20 -19.22
C GLU A 104 -8.38 -2.62 -18.21
N ASP A 105 -7.66 -1.67 -17.61
CA ASP A 105 -6.61 -1.95 -16.64
C ASP A 105 -7.22 -2.57 -15.37
N ARG A 106 -6.89 -3.84 -15.11
CA ARG A 106 -7.40 -4.59 -13.96
C ARG A 106 -6.72 -4.19 -12.65
N ILE A 107 -5.48 -3.70 -12.70
CA ILE A 107 -4.64 -3.42 -11.54
C ILE A 107 -4.18 -1.96 -11.59
N VAL A 108 -4.64 -1.16 -10.63
CA VAL A 108 -4.23 0.24 -10.46
C VAL A 108 -3.45 0.35 -9.16
N PHE A 109 -2.14 0.13 -9.25
CA PHE A 109 -1.21 0.28 -8.12
C PHE A 109 -0.92 1.75 -7.82
N PHE A 110 -0.99 2.61 -8.83
CA PHE A 110 -0.67 4.03 -8.75
C PHE A 110 -1.94 4.86 -8.89
N PRO A 111 -2.10 5.97 -8.13
CA PRO A 111 -3.15 6.92 -8.39
C PRO A 111 -2.93 7.52 -9.79
N SER A 112 -3.72 7.06 -10.75
CA SER A 112 -3.76 7.61 -12.09
C SER A 112 -4.55 8.89 -12.11
N PHE A 113 -4.15 9.79 -12.99
CA PHE A 113 -4.83 11.07 -13.17
C PHE A 113 -5.92 11.01 -14.23
N SER A 114 -6.16 9.84 -14.83
CA SER A 114 -7.13 9.63 -15.91
C SER A 114 -8.60 9.49 -15.43
N PRO A 115 -8.94 8.59 -14.48
CA PRO A 115 -10.32 8.52 -13.98
C PRO A 115 -10.57 9.55 -12.87
N LEU A 116 -11.63 10.34 -13.02
CA LEU A 116 -12.23 11.09 -11.91
C LEU A 116 -12.79 10.09 -10.90
N THR A 117 -12.29 10.11 -9.67
CA THR A 117 -12.70 9.19 -8.62
C THR A 117 -13.58 9.92 -7.61
N LEU A 118 -14.81 9.43 -7.42
CA LEU A 118 -15.80 10.00 -6.48
C LEU A 118 -16.20 8.94 -5.45
N GLY A 119 -16.08 9.24 -4.17
CA GLY A 119 -16.62 8.42 -3.09
C GLY A 119 -18.06 8.82 -2.78
N LEU A 120 -18.99 7.89 -2.92
CA LEU A 120 -20.40 8.12 -2.63
C LEU A 120 -20.85 7.24 -1.48
N CYS A 121 -21.55 7.85 -0.52
CA CYS A 121 -22.31 7.09 0.44
C CYS A 121 -23.67 6.77 -0.17
N ILE A 122 -24.09 5.50 -0.09
CA ILE A 122 -25.39 5.04 -0.56
C ILE A 122 -26.05 4.15 0.50
N PRO A 123 -27.37 4.01 0.51
CA PRO A 123 -28.03 3.01 1.34
C PRO A 123 -27.54 1.59 1.02
N ARG A 124 -27.42 0.74 2.05
CA ARG A 124 -27.01 -0.68 1.93
C ARG A 124 -27.99 -1.53 1.09
N SER A 125 -29.21 -1.05 0.89
CA SER A 125 -30.21 -1.66 0.01
C SER A 125 -29.89 -1.47 -1.48
N CYS A 126 -29.06 -0.49 -1.84
CA CYS A 126 -28.68 -0.20 -3.20
C CYS A 126 -27.48 -1.08 -3.63
N SER A 127 -27.56 -1.67 -4.84
CA SER A 127 -26.45 -2.45 -5.38
C SER A 127 -25.50 -1.57 -6.20
N TYR A 128 -24.29 -2.07 -6.48
CA TYR A 128 -23.32 -1.37 -7.33
C TYR A 128 -23.84 -1.17 -8.78
N ILE A 129 -24.72 -2.06 -9.25
CA ILE A 129 -25.33 -2.01 -10.58
C ILE A 129 -26.33 -0.86 -10.65
N ASP A 130 -27.15 -0.71 -9.61
CA ASP A 130 -28.14 0.37 -9.53
C ASP A 130 -27.44 1.73 -9.45
N LEU A 131 -26.33 1.80 -8.71
CA LEU A 131 -25.49 3.01 -8.64
C LEU A 131 -24.88 3.36 -9.99
N GLU A 132 -24.33 2.38 -10.71
CA GLU A 132 -23.76 2.57 -12.04
C GLU A 132 -24.82 3.10 -13.02
N ALA A 133 -26.00 2.45 -13.06
CA ALA A 133 -27.11 2.87 -13.91
C ALA A 133 -27.58 4.30 -13.60
N ALA A 134 -27.79 4.63 -12.32
CA ALA A 134 -28.24 5.95 -11.90
C ALA A 134 -27.24 7.06 -12.26
N LEU A 135 -25.94 6.79 -12.14
CA LEU A 135 -24.89 7.74 -12.50
C LEU A 135 -24.72 7.88 -14.01
N THR A 136 -24.82 6.79 -14.76
CA THR A 136 -24.81 6.85 -16.22
C THR A 136 -25.98 7.68 -16.75
N GLU A 137 -27.16 7.54 -16.15
CA GLU A 137 -28.33 8.37 -16.48
C GLU A 137 -28.10 9.83 -16.12
N TRP A 138 -27.56 10.11 -14.92
CA TRP A 138 -27.26 11.47 -14.47
C TRP A 138 -26.22 12.21 -15.34
N ILE A 139 -25.25 11.47 -15.88
CA ILE A 139 -24.18 12.02 -16.74
C ILE A 139 -24.61 12.12 -18.21
N SER A 140 -25.65 11.41 -18.64
CA SER A 140 -26.13 11.41 -20.02
C SER A 140 -26.32 12.80 -20.66
N PRO A 141 -26.76 13.86 -19.95
CA PRO A 141 -26.88 15.20 -20.56
C PRO A 141 -25.54 15.86 -20.87
N PHE A 142 -24.46 15.42 -20.21
CA PHE A 142 -23.10 15.92 -20.39
C PHE A 142 -22.30 15.08 -21.38
N ASN A 143 -22.78 13.88 -21.74
CA ASN A 143 -22.18 13.04 -22.77
C ASN A 143 -22.57 13.60 -24.15
N SER A 144 -21.71 14.45 -24.72
CA SER A 144 -21.94 15.14 -25.98
C SER A 144 -21.18 14.48 -27.14
N SER A 145 -21.30 15.02 -28.35
CA SER A 145 -20.56 14.54 -29.52
C SER A 145 -19.03 14.64 -29.34
N ASP A 146 -18.56 15.52 -28.45
CA ASP A 146 -17.15 15.88 -28.32
C ASP A 146 -16.46 15.19 -27.14
N VAL A 147 -17.22 14.76 -26.13
CA VAL A 147 -16.70 14.17 -24.90
C VAL A 147 -17.37 12.83 -24.63
N ASP A 148 -16.57 11.78 -24.45
CA ASP A 148 -17.05 10.48 -24.00
C ASP A 148 -16.87 10.33 -22.49
N LEU A 149 -17.99 10.17 -21.78
CA LEU A 149 -18.02 9.98 -20.33
C LEU A 149 -18.46 8.55 -20.02
N GLN A 150 -17.54 7.75 -19.45
CA GLN A 150 -17.81 6.35 -19.07
C GLN A 150 -17.76 6.20 -17.55
N VAL A 151 -18.86 5.75 -16.95
CA VAL A 151 -18.94 5.41 -15.54
C VAL A 151 -18.55 3.94 -15.36
N LEU A 152 -17.70 3.66 -14.38
CA LEU A 152 -17.32 2.31 -14.00
C LEU A 152 -17.45 2.13 -12.49
N VAL A 153 -18.37 1.28 -12.07
CA VAL A 153 -18.51 0.85 -10.67
C VAL A 153 -18.27 -0.64 -10.55
N ARG A 154 -17.19 -1.03 -9.89
CA ARG A 154 -16.87 -2.45 -9.67
C ARG A 154 -17.44 -2.94 -8.34
N PRO A 155 -17.78 -4.23 -8.20
CA PRO A 155 -18.32 -4.78 -6.96
C PRO A 155 -17.35 -4.67 -5.77
N ASP A 156 -16.04 -4.66 -6.02
CA ASP A 156 -14.98 -4.49 -5.03
C ASP A 156 -14.73 -3.02 -4.63
N SER A 157 -15.32 -2.06 -5.33
CA SER A 157 -15.27 -0.63 -4.99
C SER A 157 -16.25 -0.24 -3.87
N CYS A 158 -17.20 -1.11 -3.58
CA CYS A 158 -18.28 -0.85 -2.63
C CYS A 158 -18.03 -1.61 -1.32
N SER A 159 -17.74 -0.86 -0.26
CA SER A 159 -17.43 -1.37 1.07
C SER A 159 -18.60 -1.18 2.03
N LYS A 160 -18.83 -2.18 2.89
CA LYS A 160 -19.79 -2.16 3.98
C LYS A 160 -19.03 -2.20 5.30
N GLU A 161 -19.63 -1.71 6.38
CA GLU A 161 -19.10 -1.90 7.73
C GLU A 161 -18.89 -3.40 7.97
N ARG A 162 -17.63 -3.81 8.16
CA ARG A 162 -17.27 -5.20 8.45
C ARG A 162 -17.32 -5.43 9.95
N HIS A 163 -18.27 -6.24 10.41
CA HIS A 163 -18.10 -6.92 11.69
C HIS A 163 -16.95 -7.93 11.55
N ASN A 164 -15.80 -7.56 12.12
CA ASN A 164 -14.53 -8.26 11.97
C ASN A 164 -14.54 -9.65 12.61
N GLN A 165 -14.96 -10.65 11.86
CA GLN A 165 -14.57 -12.02 12.16
C GLN A 165 -13.17 -12.25 11.59
N PHE A 166 -12.18 -12.34 12.47
CA PHE A 166 -10.81 -12.63 12.08
C PHE A 166 -10.72 -14.05 11.52
N SER A 167 -10.05 -14.20 10.38
CA SER A 167 -9.75 -15.51 9.82
C SER A 167 -8.78 -16.28 10.74
N THR A 168 -8.86 -17.62 10.77
CA THR A 168 -7.93 -18.48 11.51
C THR A 168 -6.46 -18.16 11.20
N ARG A 169 -6.15 -17.79 9.94
CA ARG A 169 -4.78 -17.42 9.51
C ARG A 169 -4.30 -16.11 10.16
N THR A 170 -5.21 -15.18 10.42
CA THR A 170 -4.91 -13.91 11.10
C THR A 170 -4.55 -14.17 12.56
N TYR A 171 -5.31 -15.02 13.25
CA TYR A 171 -4.96 -15.45 14.61
C TYR A 171 -3.59 -16.15 14.68
N LEU A 172 -3.28 -17.02 13.71
CA LEU A 172 -1.96 -17.66 13.64
C LEU A 172 -0.83 -16.65 13.44
N THR A 173 -1.03 -15.66 12.57
CA THR A 173 -0.03 -14.62 12.28
C THR A 173 0.20 -13.71 13.49
N ILE A 174 -0.88 -13.27 14.13
CA ILE A 174 -0.82 -12.46 15.36
C ILE A 174 -0.15 -13.27 16.47
N GLY A 175 -0.53 -14.53 16.66
CA GLY A 175 0.09 -15.44 17.63
C GLY A 175 1.59 -15.60 17.41
N PHE A 176 2.02 -15.77 16.15
CA PHE A 176 3.44 -15.81 15.79
C PHE A 176 4.18 -14.51 16.17
N CYS A 177 3.62 -13.35 15.83
CA CYS A 177 4.20 -12.06 16.20
C CYS A 177 4.29 -11.91 17.73
N VAL A 178 3.24 -12.26 18.47
CA VAL A 178 3.22 -12.22 19.94
C VAL A 178 4.29 -13.13 20.52
N VAL A 179 4.46 -14.36 20.03
CA VAL A 179 5.52 -15.27 20.49
C VAL A 179 6.91 -14.67 20.26
N MET A 180 7.17 -14.12 19.08
CA MET A 180 8.45 -13.46 18.78
C MET A 180 8.71 -12.27 19.71
N THR A 181 7.69 -11.46 19.99
CA THR A 181 7.77 -10.34 20.92
C THR A 181 8.02 -10.80 22.36
N LEU A 182 7.32 -11.85 22.82
CA LEU A 182 7.53 -12.43 24.14
C LEU A 182 8.94 -13.03 24.30
N MET A 183 9.46 -13.69 23.27
CA MET A 183 10.85 -14.17 23.25
C MET A 183 11.85 -13.02 23.38
N GLY A 184 11.61 -11.90 22.69
CA GLY A 184 12.50 -10.74 22.78
C GLY A 184 12.46 -10.03 24.13
N ILE A 185 11.28 -9.95 24.74
CA ILE A 185 11.11 -9.42 26.11
C ILE A 185 11.78 -10.35 27.13
N ALA A 186 11.56 -11.66 27.04
CA ALA A 186 12.19 -12.64 27.92
C ALA A 186 13.73 -12.60 27.81
N GLY A 187 14.26 -12.47 26.59
CA GLY A 187 15.68 -12.28 26.33
C GLY A 187 16.24 -11.02 27.01
N ALA A 188 15.52 -9.89 26.91
CA ALA A 188 15.91 -8.64 27.56
C ALA A 188 15.88 -8.73 29.10
N ILE A 189 14.87 -9.40 29.68
CA ILE A 189 14.79 -9.64 31.12
C ILE A 189 15.97 -10.52 31.58
N TYR A 190 16.26 -11.59 30.86
CA TYR A 190 17.37 -12.49 31.17
C TYR A 190 18.71 -11.76 31.12
N GLU A 191 18.93 -10.92 30.09
CA GLU A 191 20.12 -10.11 29.95
C GLU A 191 20.31 -9.15 31.14
N ILE A 192 19.25 -8.44 31.55
CA ILE A 192 19.29 -7.54 32.72
C ILE A 192 19.59 -8.31 34.01
N ARG A 193 18.99 -9.49 34.18
CA ARG A 193 19.22 -10.33 35.37
C ARG A 193 20.64 -10.88 35.40
N LYS A 194 21.18 -11.26 34.24
CA LYS A 194 22.58 -11.68 34.08
C LYS A 194 23.53 -10.52 34.42
N GLU A 195 23.30 -9.31 33.90
CA GLU A 195 24.11 -8.13 34.22
C GLU A 195 24.14 -7.86 35.74
N ARG A 196 23.02 -8.02 36.44
CA ARG A 196 22.96 -7.88 37.91
C ARG A 196 23.74 -8.96 38.64
N LEU A 197 23.54 -10.23 38.30
CA LEU A 197 24.25 -11.35 38.93
C LEU A 197 25.76 -11.29 38.69
N MET A 198 26.19 -10.81 37.52
CA MET A 198 27.61 -10.57 37.22
C MET A 198 28.19 -9.48 38.12
N ARG A 199 27.44 -8.41 38.42
CA ARG A 199 27.87 -7.36 39.35
C ARG A 199 27.96 -7.87 40.78
N GLU A 200 27.01 -8.68 41.22
CA GLU A 200 26.98 -9.27 42.58
C GLU A 200 28.10 -10.30 42.79
N ASN A 201 28.41 -11.12 41.79
CA ASN A 201 29.45 -12.17 41.86
C ASN A 201 30.87 -11.68 41.55
N GLY A 202 31.13 -10.37 41.63
CA GLY A 202 32.47 -9.80 41.41
C GLY A 202 32.99 -9.97 39.97
N GLY A 203 32.11 -9.97 38.97
CA GLY A 203 32.48 -9.97 37.55
C GLY A 203 32.85 -11.34 36.96
N LYS A 204 32.66 -12.45 37.69
CA LYS A 204 32.98 -13.79 37.17
C LYS A 204 32.03 -14.20 36.03
N PRO A 205 32.52 -14.51 34.82
CA PRO A 205 31.69 -14.88 33.67
C PRO A 205 30.95 -16.20 33.94
N MET A 206 29.63 -16.16 33.79
CA MET A 206 28.78 -17.35 33.91
C MET A 206 28.91 -18.23 32.66
N ILE A 207 29.11 -19.54 32.84
CA ILE A 207 29.21 -20.50 31.73
C ILE A 207 27.87 -20.57 31.01
N GLU A 208 27.86 -20.24 29.72
CA GLU A 208 26.65 -20.22 28.90
C GLU A 208 26.45 -21.52 28.12
N GLY A 209 25.25 -22.07 28.18
CA GLY A 209 24.81 -23.09 27.22
C GLY A 209 24.62 -22.48 25.83
N LYS A 210 24.80 -23.29 24.78
CA LYS A 210 24.56 -22.86 23.38
C LYS A 210 23.15 -22.28 23.17
N TRP A 211 22.15 -22.87 23.83
CA TRP A 211 20.75 -22.42 23.78
C TRP A 211 20.56 -21.04 24.40
N THR A 212 21.24 -20.76 25.52
CA THR A 212 21.20 -19.43 26.16
C THR A 212 21.71 -18.34 25.22
N ARG A 213 22.78 -18.62 24.46
CA ARG A 213 23.31 -17.69 23.47
C ARG A 213 22.33 -17.44 22.32
N ILE A 214 21.64 -18.48 21.85
CA ILE A 214 20.60 -18.34 20.82
C ILE A 214 19.42 -17.52 21.36
N PHE A 215 18.94 -17.79 22.58
CA PHE A 215 17.86 -16.99 23.18
C PHE A 215 18.23 -15.51 23.36
N LEU A 216 19.48 -15.23 23.75
CA LEU A 216 20.00 -13.86 23.86
C LEU A 216 20.02 -13.11 22.53
N THR A 217 20.13 -13.79 21.37
CA THR A 217 20.06 -13.10 20.06
C THR A 217 18.70 -12.46 19.78
N PHE A 218 17.63 -12.90 20.44
CA PHE A 218 16.31 -12.27 20.34
C PHE A 218 16.13 -11.09 21.29
N SER A 219 17.07 -10.85 22.22
CA SER A 219 16.96 -9.78 23.24
C SER A 219 16.73 -8.42 22.59
N PHE A 220 15.59 -7.77 22.92
CA PHE A 220 15.31 -6.44 22.40
C PHE A 220 16.31 -5.40 22.86
N ARG A 221 16.84 -5.52 24.08
CA ARG A 221 17.79 -4.55 24.64
C ARG A 221 19.10 -4.55 23.86
N SER A 222 19.70 -5.71 23.65
CA SER A 222 20.95 -5.85 22.86
C SER A 222 20.75 -5.40 21.42
N ASN A 223 19.69 -5.87 20.76
CA ASN A 223 19.42 -5.50 19.37
C ASN A 223 19.15 -4.00 19.22
N LEU A 224 18.40 -3.38 20.14
CA LEU A 224 18.16 -1.93 20.10
C LEU A 224 19.43 -1.13 20.36
N ARG A 225 20.28 -1.55 21.31
CA ARG A 225 21.58 -0.90 21.54
C ARG A 225 22.46 -0.97 20.29
N MET A 226 22.48 -2.12 19.62
CA MET A 226 23.22 -2.30 18.37
C MET A 226 22.63 -1.49 17.21
N LEU A 227 21.31 -1.29 17.15
CA LEU A 227 20.65 -0.47 16.14
C LEU A 227 20.87 1.04 16.34
N LEU A 228 21.00 1.47 17.58
CA LEU A 228 21.28 2.86 17.96
C LEU A 228 22.79 3.13 18.05
N ASP A 229 23.62 2.11 17.86
CA ASP A 229 25.06 2.26 17.83
C ASP A 229 25.46 3.07 16.61
N THR A 230 26.30 4.07 16.84
CA THR A 230 26.80 4.98 15.81
C THR A 230 28.30 4.74 15.54
N GLU A 231 28.91 3.77 16.22
CA GLU A 231 30.28 3.35 15.95
C GLU A 231 30.39 2.78 14.53
N THR A 232 31.20 3.44 13.70
CA THR A 232 31.46 3.01 12.33
C THR A 232 32.83 2.34 12.24
N PRO A 233 32.95 1.18 11.58
CA PRO A 233 34.25 0.57 11.30
C PRO A 233 35.11 1.51 10.46
N ILE A 234 36.42 1.53 10.73
CA ILE A 234 37.42 2.39 10.04
C ILE A 234 37.43 2.20 8.51
N ASP A 235 36.90 1.08 8.02
CA ASP A 235 36.92 0.65 6.63
C ASP A 235 35.56 0.80 5.92
N GLU A 236 34.65 1.60 6.48
CA GLU A 236 33.36 1.91 5.87
C GLU A 236 33.35 3.25 5.12
N ILE A 237 32.60 3.28 4.01
CA ILE A 237 32.44 4.47 3.18
C ILE A 237 31.38 5.39 3.81
N GLY A 238 31.81 6.35 4.61
CA GLY A 238 30.93 7.23 5.40
C GLY A 238 29.91 8.05 4.58
N CYS A 239 30.24 8.48 3.36
CA CYS A 239 29.30 9.24 2.52
C CYS A 239 28.07 8.42 2.10
N LEU A 240 28.19 7.09 2.07
CA LEU A 240 27.10 6.19 1.71
C LEU A 240 25.97 6.23 2.75
N HIS A 241 26.30 6.41 4.02
CA HIS A 241 25.33 6.55 5.10
C HIS A 241 24.46 7.79 4.92
N GLY A 242 25.07 8.92 4.52
CA GLY A 242 24.34 10.15 4.19
C GLY A 242 23.41 10.00 3.00
N ILE A 243 23.87 9.33 1.94
CA ILE A 243 23.04 9.03 0.76
C ILE A 243 21.83 8.18 1.17
N ARG A 244 22.04 7.10 1.95
CA ARG A 244 20.94 6.26 2.44
C ARG A 244 19.94 7.06 3.27
N ALA A 245 20.42 7.88 4.21
CA ALA A 245 19.54 8.69 5.06
C ALA A 245 18.68 9.64 4.22
N PHE A 246 19.29 10.33 3.24
CA PHE A 246 18.57 11.21 2.33
C PHE A 246 17.47 10.46 1.54
N PHE A 247 17.81 9.32 0.92
CA PHE A 247 16.84 8.54 0.16
C PHE A 247 15.77 7.88 1.05
N CYS A 248 16.07 7.53 2.29
CA CYS A 248 15.08 7.02 3.25
C CYS A 248 14.07 8.11 3.65
N ILE A 249 14.55 9.33 3.97
CA ILE A 249 13.66 10.48 4.26
C ILE A 249 12.79 10.77 3.04
N PHE A 250 13.40 10.79 1.86
CA PHE A 250 12.69 11.06 0.63
C PHE A 250 11.63 9.98 0.32
N LEU A 251 11.98 8.70 0.47
CA LEU A 251 11.06 7.57 0.31
C LEU A 251 9.89 7.66 1.31
N TYR A 252 10.16 8.02 2.57
CA TYR A 252 9.12 8.25 3.57
C TYR A 252 8.18 9.39 3.16
N LEU A 253 8.72 10.52 2.69
CA LEU A 253 7.92 11.65 2.21
C LEU A 253 7.05 11.26 1.01
N LEU A 254 7.58 10.42 0.12
CA LEU A 254 6.86 9.89 -1.03
C LEU A 254 5.75 8.91 -0.65
N HIS A 255 5.98 8.03 0.34
CA HIS A 255 4.90 7.19 0.87
C HIS A 255 3.83 8.03 1.56
N LYS A 256 4.24 9.08 2.28
CA LYS A 256 3.31 10.04 2.88
C LYS A 256 2.53 10.82 1.83
N SER A 257 3.15 11.18 0.70
CA SER A 257 2.49 11.90 -0.39
C SER A 257 1.49 11.05 -1.15
N PHE A 258 1.57 9.72 -1.05
CA PHE A 258 0.49 8.84 -1.48
C PHE A 258 -0.84 9.23 -0.81
N PHE A 259 -0.78 9.63 0.45
CA PHE A 259 -1.91 10.01 1.31
C PHE A 259 -2.18 11.51 1.40
N LEU A 260 -1.48 12.34 0.62
CA LEU A 260 -1.70 13.79 0.59
C LEU A 260 -2.36 14.20 -0.73
N ASP A 261 -3.48 14.92 -0.62
CA ASP A 261 -4.19 15.50 -1.75
C ASP A 261 -3.56 16.82 -2.20
N GLY A 262 -3.61 17.07 -3.52
CA GLY A 262 -3.24 18.34 -4.13
C GLY A 262 -1.94 18.36 -4.94
N PRO A 263 -1.57 19.52 -5.51
CA PRO A 263 -0.54 19.64 -6.56
C PRO A 263 0.88 19.31 -6.09
N LYS A 264 1.16 19.40 -4.78
CA LYS A 264 2.46 18.99 -4.20
C LYS A 264 2.67 17.47 -4.22
N SER A 265 1.57 16.71 -4.27
CA SER A 265 1.60 15.25 -4.41
C SER A 265 2.16 14.82 -5.76
N MET A 266 1.93 15.63 -6.81
CA MET A 266 2.37 15.35 -8.19
C MET A 266 3.89 15.27 -8.32
N VAL A 267 4.62 16.23 -7.75
CA VAL A 267 6.09 16.24 -7.78
C VAL A 267 6.63 15.00 -7.05
N LEU A 268 6.12 14.71 -5.86
CA LEU A 268 6.57 13.57 -5.04
C LEU A 268 6.25 12.21 -5.67
N ARG A 269 5.11 12.08 -6.39
CA ARG A 269 4.72 10.85 -7.11
C ARG A 269 5.64 10.56 -8.30
N SER A 270 6.17 11.58 -9.00
CA SER A 270 7.13 11.39 -10.11
C SER A 270 8.47 10.79 -9.67
N PHE A 271 8.86 10.95 -8.40
CA PHE A 271 10.14 10.43 -7.91
C PHE A 271 10.13 8.94 -7.52
N TRP A 272 9.02 8.22 -7.70
CA TRP A 272 8.94 6.77 -7.41
C TRP A 272 9.96 5.93 -8.19
N VAL A 273 10.45 6.46 -9.32
CA VAL A 273 11.52 5.86 -10.14
C VAL A 273 12.87 5.78 -9.40
N HIS A 274 13.09 6.55 -8.33
CA HIS A 274 14.38 6.62 -7.64
C HIS A 274 14.64 5.52 -6.61
N VAL A 275 13.71 4.56 -6.43
CA VAL A 275 13.93 3.38 -5.57
C VAL A 275 15.12 2.53 -6.07
N ASP A 276 15.46 2.62 -7.35
CA ASP A 276 16.63 1.99 -7.96
C ASP A 276 17.96 2.41 -7.32
N THR A 277 17.99 3.54 -6.59
CA THR A 277 19.20 4.00 -5.90
C THR A 277 19.66 2.98 -4.84
N PHE A 278 18.75 2.36 -4.09
CA PHE A 278 19.11 1.33 -3.10
C PHE A 278 19.71 0.07 -3.75
N VAL A 279 19.28 -0.25 -4.98
CA VAL A 279 19.86 -1.35 -5.78
C VAL A 279 21.30 -1.02 -6.18
N VAL A 280 21.54 0.21 -6.66
CA VAL A 280 22.88 0.68 -7.02
C VAL A 280 23.82 0.69 -5.81
N LEU A 281 23.37 1.21 -4.66
CA LEU A 281 24.16 1.22 -3.41
C LEU A 281 24.52 -0.19 -2.96
N SER A 282 23.58 -1.12 -3.06
CA SER A 282 23.80 -2.53 -2.71
C SER A 282 24.77 -3.22 -3.66
N GLY A 283 24.70 -2.91 -4.96
CA GLY A 283 25.65 -3.38 -5.97
C GLY A 283 27.05 -2.85 -5.73
N LEU A 284 27.18 -1.54 -5.45
CA LEU A 284 28.45 -0.87 -5.15
C LEU A 284 29.17 -1.54 -3.96
N LEU A 285 28.47 -1.72 -2.84
CA LEU A 285 29.05 -2.35 -1.65
C LEU A 285 29.43 -3.80 -1.88
N THR A 286 28.58 -4.56 -2.58
CA THR A 286 28.90 -5.96 -2.90
C THR A 286 30.18 -6.04 -3.71
N SER A 287 30.34 -5.18 -4.72
CA SER A 287 31.56 -5.09 -5.54
C SER A 287 32.78 -4.65 -4.72
N TYR A 288 32.63 -3.63 -3.88
CA TYR A 288 33.70 -3.12 -3.01
C TYR A 288 34.25 -4.20 -2.07
N TYR A 289 33.38 -4.87 -1.31
CA TYR A 289 33.81 -5.94 -0.40
C TYR A 289 34.33 -7.17 -1.14
N THR A 290 33.78 -7.48 -2.32
CA THR A 290 34.29 -8.58 -3.15
C THR A 290 35.71 -8.29 -3.63
N MET A 291 35.96 -7.08 -4.11
CA MET A 291 37.28 -6.63 -4.55
C MET A 291 38.28 -6.68 -3.40
N LYS A 292 37.89 -6.18 -2.22
CA LYS A 292 38.74 -6.23 -1.02
C LYS A 292 39.10 -7.66 -0.61
N ARG A 293 38.14 -8.59 -0.65
CA ARG A 293 38.41 -10.01 -0.34
C ARG A 293 39.34 -10.67 -1.36
N LEU A 294 39.26 -10.28 -2.62
CA LEU A 294 40.18 -10.73 -3.67
C LEU A 294 41.59 -10.20 -3.44
N GLN A 295 41.73 -8.93 -3.04
CA GLN A 295 43.02 -8.33 -2.68
C GLN A 295 43.66 -9.02 -1.47
N GLU A 296 42.85 -9.48 -0.52
CA GLU A 296 43.29 -10.31 0.61
C GLU A 296 43.63 -11.78 0.23
N GLY A 297 43.59 -12.14 -1.05
CA GLY A 297 43.91 -13.49 -1.54
C GLY A 297 42.86 -14.56 -1.22
N LYS A 298 41.65 -14.17 -0.78
CA LYS A 298 40.59 -15.11 -0.41
C LYS A 298 39.83 -15.60 -1.65
N LYS A 299 39.54 -16.91 -1.70
CA LYS A 299 38.73 -17.51 -2.76
C LYS A 299 37.28 -17.01 -2.69
N LEU A 300 36.70 -16.73 -3.85
CA LEU A 300 35.28 -16.40 -3.98
C LEU A 300 34.44 -17.68 -3.97
N ASN A 301 33.55 -17.80 -2.99
CA ASN A 301 32.51 -18.82 -3.00
C ASN A 301 31.17 -18.13 -3.23
N ILE A 302 30.76 -18.09 -4.50
CA ILE A 302 29.54 -17.42 -4.96
C ILE A 302 28.31 -18.01 -4.27
N LEU A 303 28.26 -19.35 -4.14
CA LEU A 303 27.15 -20.03 -3.47
C LEU A 303 27.03 -19.59 -2.00
N LYS A 304 28.16 -19.53 -1.28
CA LYS A 304 28.19 -19.06 0.11
C LYS A 304 27.71 -17.61 0.23
N MET A 305 28.13 -16.74 -0.69
CA MET A 305 27.70 -15.34 -0.71
C MET A 305 26.18 -15.22 -0.92
N TYR A 306 25.62 -16.03 -1.83
CA TYR A 306 24.20 -16.04 -2.10
C TYR A 306 23.38 -16.59 -0.92
N VAL A 307 23.80 -17.70 -0.32
CA VAL A 307 23.14 -18.30 0.85
C VAL A 307 23.15 -17.34 2.05
N GLN A 308 24.27 -16.69 2.32
CA GLN A 308 24.36 -15.68 3.40
C GLN A 308 23.42 -14.50 3.15
N ARG A 309 23.30 -14.07 1.89
CA ARG A 309 22.35 -13.03 1.51
C ARG A 309 20.90 -13.49 1.71
N TYR A 310 20.57 -14.69 1.27
CA TYR A 310 19.22 -15.26 1.44
C TYR A 310 18.82 -15.34 2.92
N ILE A 311 19.70 -15.87 3.78
CA ILE A 311 19.44 -16.01 5.22
C ILE A 311 19.29 -14.65 5.92
N LYS A 312 19.99 -13.61 5.45
CA LYS A 312 19.91 -12.26 6.04
C LYS A 312 18.58 -11.57 5.75
N PHE A 313 18.10 -11.60 4.51
CA PHE A 313 16.95 -10.79 4.09
C PHE A 313 15.61 -11.52 4.18
N THR A 314 15.59 -12.82 3.92
CA THR A 314 14.34 -13.60 3.83
C THR A 314 13.52 -13.62 5.12
N PRO A 315 14.10 -13.73 6.34
CA PRO A 315 13.28 -13.83 7.56
C PRO A 315 12.38 -12.61 7.77
N LEU A 316 12.93 -11.41 7.56
CA LEU A 316 12.17 -10.18 7.73
C LEU A 316 11.12 -10.00 6.63
N PHE A 317 11.51 -10.29 5.38
CA PHE A 317 10.59 -10.24 4.25
C PHE A 317 9.43 -11.24 4.43
N PHE A 318 9.69 -12.43 4.95
CA PHE A 318 8.68 -13.43 5.27
C PHE A 318 7.65 -12.90 6.29
N VAL A 319 8.11 -12.24 7.36
CA VAL A 319 7.20 -11.60 8.33
C VAL A 319 6.36 -10.52 7.66
N CYS A 320 6.94 -9.69 6.80
CA CYS A 320 6.19 -8.69 6.04
C CYS A 320 5.10 -9.33 5.16
N VAL A 321 5.41 -10.42 4.44
CA VAL A 321 4.43 -11.14 3.61
C VAL A 321 3.27 -11.69 4.46
N LEU A 322 3.57 -12.25 5.64
CA LEU A 322 2.54 -12.73 6.55
C LEU A 322 1.64 -11.60 7.08
N LEU A 323 2.23 -10.46 7.47
CA LEU A 323 1.49 -9.30 7.96
C LEU A 323 0.60 -8.70 6.87
N VAL A 324 1.14 -8.46 5.68
CA VAL A 324 0.36 -7.91 4.54
C VAL A 324 -0.73 -8.89 4.10
N GLY A 325 -0.41 -10.19 4.02
CA GLY A 325 -1.35 -11.22 3.58
C GLY A 325 -2.50 -11.53 4.53
N ASN A 326 -2.34 -11.27 5.84
CA ASN A 326 -3.30 -11.74 6.85
C ASN A 326 -3.76 -10.69 7.87
N VAL A 327 -3.05 -9.56 8.02
CA VAL A 327 -3.30 -8.58 9.10
C VAL A 327 -3.65 -7.20 8.55
N VAL A 328 -2.96 -6.73 7.51
CA VAL A 328 -3.14 -5.34 7.01
C VAL A 328 -4.57 -5.02 6.58
N GLU A 329 -5.30 -5.99 6.03
CA GLU A 329 -6.73 -5.83 5.66
C GLU A 329 -7.63 -5.45 6.85
N TYR A 330 -7.20 -5.75 8.09
CA TYR A 330 -7.93 -5.39 9.31
C TYR A 330 -7.39 -4.14 10.01
N LEU A 331 -6.12 -3.78 9.77
CA LEU A 331 -5.50 -2.59 10.38
C LEU A 331 -5.83 -1.31 9.62
N VAL A 332 -6.08 -1.42 8.32
CA VAL A 332 -6.37 -0.29 7.45
C VAL A 332 -7.81 -0.39 6.99
N THR A 333 -8.70 0.27 7.74
CA THR A 333 -10.11 0.49 7.40
C THR A 333 -10.26 1.79 6.62
N ASP A 334 -9.51 1.90 5.53
CA ASP A 334 -9.65 3.01 4.59
C ASP A 334 -10.26 2.46 3.30
N SER A 335 -11.51 2.83 3.05
CA SER A 335 -12.30 2.41 1.89
C SER A 335 -11.65 2.79 0.56
N GLN A 336 -10.85 3.87 0.53
CA GLN A 336 -10.18 4.35 -0.67
C GLN A 336 -9.14 3.35 -1.16
N TYR A 337 -8.43 2.73 -0.23
CA TYR A 337 -7.36 1.78 -0.50
C TYR A 337 -7.76 0.33 -0.25
N THR A 338 -9.00 0.08 0.17
CA THR A 338 -9.50 -1.26 0.46
C THR A 338 -9.28 -2.22 -0.69
N ARG A 339 -9.52 -1.79 -1.94
CA ARG A 339 -9.24 -2.60 -3.13
C ARG A 339 -7.75 -2.90 -3.31
N LEU A 340 -6.90 -1.89 -3.14
CA LEU A 340 -5.45 -2.03 -3.28
C LEU A 340 -4.91 -2.98 -2.21
N ILE A 341 -5.31 -2.78 -0.96
CA ILE A 341 -4.93 -3.62 0.19
C ILE A 341 -5.43 -5.04 0.02
N GLN A 342 -6.67 -5.24 -0.43
CA GLN A 342 -7.21 -6.57 -0.71
C GLN A 342 -6.43 -7.27 -1.83
N LEU A 343 -6.05 -6.53 -2.89
CA LEU A 343 -5.24 -7.08 -3.98
C LEU A 343 -3.86 -7.53 -3.47
N PHE A 344 -3.16 -6.68 -2.70
CA PHE A 344 -1.90 -7.05 -2.07
C PHE A 344 -2.05 -8.24 -1.14
N SER A 345 -3.06 -8.22 -0.28
CA SER A 345 -3.29 -9.26 0.71
C SER A 345 -3.57 -10.60 0.05
N ARG A 346 -4.44 -10.64 -0.98
CA ARG A 346 -4.72 -11.84 -1.79
C ARG A 346 -3.48 -12.32 -2.52
N SER A 347 -2.74 -11.42 -3.17
CA SER A 347 -1.50 -11.77 -3.88
C SER A 347 -0.45 -12.38 -2.95
N CYS A 348 -0.28 -11.80 -1.76
CA CYS A 348 0.60 -12.35 -0.73
C CYS A 348 0.11 -13.68 -0.17
N ARG A 349 -1.20 -13.94 -0.14
CA ARG A 349 -1.81 -15.16 0.40
C ARG A 349 -1.76 -16.32 -0.58
N ASP A 350 -2.05 -16.07 -1.85
CA ASP A 350 -2.13 -17.09 -2.89
C ASP A 350 -0.75 -17.33 -3.52
N GLY A 351 0.06 -16.26 -3.65
CA GLY A 351 1.41 -16.28 -4.22
C GLY A 351 2.55 -16.35 -3.20
N TRP A 352 2.29 -16.73 -1.94
CA TRP A 352 3.28 -16.61 -0.84
C TRP A 352 4.59 -17.37 -1.13
N ILE A 353 4.51 -18.59 -1.66
CA ILE A 353 5.69 -19.42 -1.99
C ILE A 353 6.57 -18.69 -3.01
N ASN A 354 5.93 -18.16 -4.04
CA ASN A 354 6.60 -17.52 -5.15
C ASN A 354 7.19 -16.16 -4.73
N THR A 355 6.53 -15.51 -3.77
CA THR A 355 6.99 -14.28 -3.14
C THR A 355 8.25 -14.52 -2.32
N VAL A 356 8.24 -15.50 -1.41
CA VAL A 356 9.37 -15.82 -0.52
C VAL A 356 10.56 -16.43 -1.26
N THR A 357 10.30 -17.16 -2.35
CA THR A 357 11.36 -17.69 -3.23
C THR A 357 11.86 -16.68 -4.26
N TYR A 358 11.29 -15.46 -4.28
CA TYR A 358 11.59 -14.42 -5.26
C TYR A 358 11.34 -14.83 -6.72
N THR A 359 10.57 -15.89 -6.95
CA THR A 359 10.24 -16.41 -8.29
C THR A 359 9.06 -15.70 -8.95
N ASN A 360 8.35 -14.83 -8.22
CA ASN A 360 7.29 -14.00 -8.79
C ASN A 360 7.75 -13.28 -10.07
N THR A 361 9.01 -12.81 -10.10
CA THR A 361 9.64 -12.14 -11.24
C THR A 361 9.53 -12.89 -12.58
N PHE A 362 9.35 -14.22 -12.54
CA PHE A 362 9.27 -15.08 -13.74
C PHE A 362 7.83 -15.42 -14.15
N ARG A 363 6.81 -15.04 -13.39
CA ARG A 363 5.40 -15.24 -13.73
C ARG A 363 4.84 -14.07 -14.55
N GLY A 364 3.84 -14.37 -15.38
CA GLY A 364 3.16 -13.40 -16.23
C GLY A 364 2.50 -12.26 -15.45
N PHE A 365 2.23 -11.16 -16.16
CA PHE A 365 1.83 -9.86 -15.59
C PHE A 365 0.54 -9.87 -14.76
N ASP A 366 -0.33 -10.86 -14.94
CA ASP A 366 -1.66 -10.90 -14.29
C ASP A 366 -1.61 -11.21 -12.79
N ASP A 367 -0.50 -11.81 -12.30
CA ASP A 367 -0.37 -12.25 -10.90
C ASP A 367 0.54 -11.34 -10.03
N MET A 368 1.16 -10.30 -10.61
CA MET A 368 2.14 -9.47 -9.90
C MET A 368 1.70 -8.02 -9.71
N VAL A 369 1.57 -7.64 -8.44
CA VAL A 369 1.25 -6.27 -8.01
C VAL A 369 2.40 -5.26 -8.28
N SER A 370 3.61 -5.71 -8.63
CA SER A 370 4.83 -4.89 -8.62
C SER A 370 5.31 -4.36 -9.99
N ARG A 371 4.67 -4.67 -11.13
CA ARG A 371 5.31 -4.46 -12.46
C ARG A 371 4.45 -3.86 -13.59
N TYR A 372 3.52 -2.95 -13.30
CA TYR A 372 2.72 -2.36 -14.38
C TYR A 372 3.47 -1.31 -15.23
N PHE A 373 4.44 -0.56 -14.69
CA PHE A 373 5.03 0.59 -15.42
C PHE A 373 6.42 0.36 -16.07
N LEU A 374 7.22 -0.62 -15.63
CA LEU A 374 8.61 -0.71 -16.13
C LEU A 374 8.71 -1.11 -17.63
N MET A 375 7.65 -1.61 -18.27
CA MET A 375 7.72 -2.09 -19.65
C MET A 375 6.88 -1.35 -20.69
N LYS A 376 5.98 -0.42 -20.33
CA LYS A 376 5.29 0.39 -21.37
C LYS A 376 6.27 1.29 -22.14
N ARG A 377 7.44 1.62 -21.55
CA ARG A 377 8.54 2.34 -22.22
C ARG A 377 9.66 1.45 -22.80
N ILE A 378 9.68 0.15 -22.53
CA ILE A 378 10.72 -0.80 -22.99
C ILE A 378 10.14 -1.75 -24.05
N ARG A 379 9.37 -1.22 -25.01
CA ARG A 379 9.06 -1.95 -26.25
C ARG A 379 10.18 -1.81 -27.30
N SER A 380 11.26 -1.08 -27.01
CA SER A 380 12.29 -0.71 -28.00
C SER A 380 13.68 -1.35 -27.80
N SER A 381 13.98 -2.05 -26.69
CA SER A 381 15.33 -2.61 -26.50
C SER A 381 15.31 -4.05 -26.00
N ARG A 382 15.65 -4.99 -26.89
CA ARG A 382 15.71 -6.45 -26.64
C ARG A 382 16.91 -6.90 -25.78
N THR A 383 17.66 -5.99 -25.15
CA THR A 383 18.90 -6.35 -24.43
C THR A 383 18.84 -6.29 -22.91
N SER A 384 17.68 -6.03 -22.29
CA SER A 384 17.55 -5.91 -20.82
C SER A 384 17.16 -7.19 -20.08
N PHE A 385 17.16 -8.36 -20.74
CA PHE A 385 16.70 -9.62 -20.13
C PHE A 385 17.65 -10.19 -19.05
N LEU A 386 18.95 -9.90 -19.11
CA LEU A 386 19.91 -10.34 -18.10
C LEU A 386 20.03 -9.39 -16.89
N ALA A 387 19.66 -8.11 -17.04
CA ALA A 387 19.68 -7.15 -15.92
C ALA A 387 18.50 -7.37 -14.94
N LEU A 388 17.41 -7.97 -15.42
CA LEU A 388 16.23 -8.32 -14.63
C LEU A 388 16.49 -9.42 -13.58
N PHE A 389 17.63 -10.13 -13.67
CA PHE A 389 18.05 -11.13 -12.69
C PHE A 389 18.40 -10.55 -11.32
N HIS A 390 18.57 -9.22 -11.21
CA HIS A 390 19.12 -8.57 -10.02
C HIS A 390 18.18 -7.61 -9.26
N VAL A 391 17.02 -7.26 -9.80
CA VAL A 391 16.40 -5.94 -9.48
C VAL A 391 15.19 -5.98 -8.54
N ASN A 392 14.52 -7.10 -8.28
CA ASN A 392 13.24 -7.08 -7.53
C ASN A 392 13.28 -7.56 -6.07
N CYS A 393 14.47 -7.75 -5.48
CA CYS A 393 14.60 -8.16 -4.06
C CYS A 393 14.70 -7.00 -3.06
N PHE A 394 14.79 -5.74 -3.50
CA PHE A 394 15.37 -4.69 -2.67
C PHE A 394 14.40 -3.69 -2.02
N GLN A 395 13.09 -3.85 -2.21
CA GLN A 395 12.21 -2.72 -1.96
C GLN A 395 11.87 -2.41 -0.50
N PHE A 396 12.34 -3.16 0.51
CA PHE A 396 11.91 -2.84 1.88
C PHE A 396 12.90 -2.82 3.03
N LEU A 397 14.11 -3.38 2.98
CA LEU A 397 15.09 -3.19 4.08
C LEU A 397 16.52 -3.39 3.60
N GLY A 398 17.29 -2.30 3.61
CA GLY A 398 18.73 -2.25 3.39
C GLY A 398 19.35 -1.09 4.13
#